data_AF-A0A1G9PQR0-F1
#
_entry.id   AF-A0A1G9PQR0-F1
#
_cell.length_a   1.000
_cell.length_b   1.000
_cell.length_c   1.000
_cell.angle_alpha   90.00
_cell.angle_beta   90.00
_cell.angle_gamma   90.00
#
_symmetry.space_group_name_H-M   'P 1'
#
loop_
_entity.id
_entity.type
_entity.pdbx_description
1 polymer ?
#
loop_
_entity_poly.entity_id
_entity_poly.type
_entity_poly.pdbx_seq_one_letter_code
_entity_poly.pdbx_strand_id
1 'polypeptide(L)'
;MANIYDSAYDLEKAIRESDEFKGLKQAYDKVMADESAKKMFDDFRTTQMQLQEKQMQGQEITEEEVEKAKGVVELVQQHPDISKLMEEEQRLNVVINDVSKIITKPLEELYGNPDQQQ
;
A
#
# COMPACT_ATOMS: atom_id res chain seq x y z
N MET A 1 -20.74 10.03 24.67
CA MET A 1 -19.81 8.89 24.52
C MET A 1 -19.38 8.89 23.07
N ALA A 2 -18.08 8.92 22.80
CA ALA A 2 -17.59 8.71 21.45
C ALA A 2 -18.02 7.32 20.99
N ASN A 3 -18.62 7.23 19.82
CA ASN A 3 -18.96 5.96 19.20
C ASN A 3 -17.74 5.41 18.44
N ILE A 4 -17.80 4.16 17.96
CA ILE A 4 -16.66 3.53 17.26
C ILE A 4 -16.24 4.26 15.98
N TYR A 5 -17.17 4.94 15.30
CA TYR A 5 -16.86 5.75 14.13
C TYR A 5 -16.13 7.04 14.50
N ASP A 6 -16.44 7.66 15.64
CA ASP A 6 -15.69 8.81 16.14
C ASP A 6 -14.22 8.42 16.38
N SER A 7 -13.97 7.27 17.00
CA SER A 7 -12.61 6.74 17.18
C SER A 7 -11.93 6.41 15.84
N ALA A 8 -12.67 5.97 14.83
CA ALA A 8 -12.13 5.72 13.49
C ALA A 8 -11.73 7.03 12.79
N TYR A 9 -12.49 8.12 12.95
CA TYR A 9 -12.11 9.44 12.46
C TYR A 9 -10.88 10.00 13.20
N ASP A 10 -10.79 9.81 14.51
CA ASP A 10 -9.60 10.20 15.28
C ASP A 10 -8.35 9.43 14.83
N LEU A 11 -8.49 8.13 14.54
CA LEU A 11 -7.42 7.32 13.98
C LEU A 11 -7.01 7.79 12.57
N GLU A 12 -7.99 8.08 11.70
CA GLU A 12 -7.73 8.61 10.36
C GLU A 12 -6.94 9.92 10.42
N LYS A 13 -7.34 10.82 11.33
CA LYS A 13 -6.63 12.08 11.57
C LYS A 13 -5.22 11.84 12.09
N ALA A 14 -5.04 10.93 13.04
CA ALA A 14 -3.73 10.58 13.57
C ALA A 14 -2.80 10.02 12.48
N ILE A 15 -3.32 9.18 11.57
CA ILE A 15 -2.57 8.68 10.42
C ILE A 15 -2.16 9.82 9.50
N ARG A 16 -3.06 10.76 9.17
CA ARG A 16 -2.73 11.94 8.35
C ARG A 16 -1.67 12.83 8.98
N GLU A 17 -1.67 12.93 10.30
CA GLU A 17 -0.71 13.73 11.07
C GLU A 17 0.61 12.99 11.33
N SER A 18 0.69 11.69 11.05
CA SER A 18 1.89 10.89 11.29
C SER A 18 3.03 11.24 10.34
N ASP A 19 4.25 10.98 10.79
CA ASP A 19 5.45 11.24 9.99
C ASP A 19 5.52 10.30 8.78
N GLU A 20 4.99 9.09 8.89
CA GLU A 20 4.88 8.12 7.79
C GLU A 20 4.01 8.66 6.65
N PHE A 21 2.81 9.18 6.96
CA PHE A 21 1.94 9.73 5.91
C PHE A 21 2.52 11.01 5.32
N LYS A 22 3.11 11.88 6.15
CA LYS A 22 3.77 13.10 5.67
C LYS A 22 4.96 12.78 4.75
N GLY A 23 5.77 11.78 5.11
CA GLY A 23 6.88 11.29 4.29
C GLY A 23 6.41 10.74 2.95
N LEU A 24 5.39 9.87 2.99
CA LEU A 24 4.75 9.34 1.78
C LEU A 24 4.23 10.46 0.88
N LYS A 25 3.50 11.42 1.45
CA LYS A 25 2.94 12.55 0.68
C LYS A 25 4.04 13.37 0.02
N GLN A 26 5.13 13.67 0.72
CA GLN A 26 6.25 14.42 0.16
C GLN A 26 6.93 13.67 -1.00
N ALA A 27 7.15 12.36 -0.84
CA ALA A 27 7.70 11.53 -1.91
C ALA A 27 6.77 11.48 -3.13
N TYR A 28 5.45 11.39 -2.88
CA TYR A 28 4.44 11.40 -3.93
C TYR A 28 4.44 12.72 -4.71
N ASP A 29 4.39 13.85 -4.00
CA ASP A 29 4.41 15.18 -4.60
C ASP A 29 5.69 15.38 -5.44
N LYS A 30 6.83 14.85 -4.99
CA LYS A 30 8.10 14.90 -5.72
C LYS A 30 8.05 14.10 -7.03
N VAL A 31 7.53 12.87 -7.01
CA VAL A 31 7.35 12.06 -8.22
C VAL A 31 6.39 12.72 -9.20
N MET A 32 5.31 13.33 -8.69
CA MET A 32 4.30 13.99 -9.53
C MET A 32 4.77 15.30 -10.15
N ALA A 33 5.77 15.95 -9.55
CA ALA A 33 6.37 17.17 -10.06
C ALA A 33 7.37 16.94 -11.22
N ASP A 34 7.89 15.72 -11.37
CA ASP A 34 8.78 15.33 -12.47
C ASP A 34 7.99 14.56 -13.55
N GLU A 35 7.95 15.08 -14.77
CA GLU A 35 7.16 14.47 -15.85
C GLU A 35 7.63 13.06 -16.22
N SER A 36 8.94 12.79 -16.14
CA SER A 36 9.51 11.48 -16.43
C SER A 36 9.17 10.49 -15.33
N ALA A 37 9.38 10.88 -14.07
CA ALA A 37 9.08 10.04 -12.91
C ALA A 37 7.59 9.74 -12.81
N LYS A 38 6.75 10.75 -13.03
CA LYS A 38 5.29 10.61 -13.08
C LYS A 38 4.88 9.59 -14.15
N LYS A 39 5.41 9.70 -15.36
CA LYS A 39 5.08 8.76 -16.44
C LYS A 39 5.46 7.32 -16.08
N MET A 40 6.67 7.11 -15.54
CA MET A 40 7.11 5.79 -15.09
C MET A 40 6.21 5.23 -13.98
N PHE A 41 5.82 6.06 -13.02
CA PHE A 41 4.92 5.66 -11.93
C PHE A 41 3.50 5.34 -12.41
N ASP A 42 2.96 6.14 -13.33
CA ASP A 42 1.65 5.92 -13.94
C ASP A 42 1.65 4.60 -14.74
N ASP A 43 2.69 4.34 -15.55
CA ASP A 43 2.86 3.08 -16.29
C ASP A 43 2.92 1.87 -15.34
N PHE A 44 3.59 2.02 -14.20
CA PHE A 44 3.62 1.01 -13.13
C PHE A 44 2.24 0.74 -12.52
N ARG A 45 1.53 1.80 -12.12
CA ARG A 45 0.17 1.69 -11.56
C ARG A 45 -0.80 1.05 -12.56
N THR A 46 -0.77 1.47 -13.82
CA THR A 46 -1.61 0.88 -14.87
C THR A 46 -1.30 -0.60 -15.06
N THR A 47 -0.03 -0.98 -15.13
CA THR A 47 0.36 -2.39 -15.29
C THR A 47 -0.09 -3.23 -14.09
N GLN A 48 0.07 -2.72 -12.86
CA GLN A 48 -0.37 -3.43 -11.67
C GLN A 48 -1.89 -3.62 -11.63
N MET A 49 -2.67 -2.58 -11.98
CA MET A 49 -4.13 -2.66 -12.03
C MET A 49 -4.61 -3.65 -13.09
N GLN A 50 -4.01 -3.65 -14.28
CA GLN A 50 -4.35 -4.60 -15.35
C GLN A 50 -4.12 -6.05 -14.91
N LEU A 51 -2.99 -6.33 -14.26
CA LEU A 51 -2.71 -7.67 -13.74
C LEU A 51 -3.70 -8.09 -12.65
N GLN A 52 -4.02 -7.20 -11.71
CA GLN A 52 -5.02 -7.47 -10.67
C GLN A 52 -6.41 -7.72 -11.26
N GLU A 53 -6.83 -6.89 -12.21
CA GLU A 53 -8.11 -7.02 -12.90
C GLU A 53 -8.23 -8.38 -13.60
N LYS A 54 -7.19 -8.79 -14.34
CA LYS A 54 -7.14 -10.11 -14.98
C LYS A 54 -7.23 -11.25 -13.98
N GLN A 55 -6.47 -11.16 -12.88
CA GLN A 55 -6.51 -12.16 -11.81
C GLN A 55 -7.91 -12.26 -11.20
N MET A 56 -8.59 -11.13 -10.99
CA MET A 56 -9.97 -11.10 -10.48
C MET A 56 -10.98 -11.65 -11.49
N GLN A 57 -10.77 -11.43 -12.78
CA GLN A 57 -11.62 -11.97 -13.86
C GLN A 57 -11.32 -13.45 -14.15
N GLY A 58 -10.29 -14.04 -13.52
CA GLY A 58 -9.85 -15.41 -13.81
C GLY A 58 -9.23 -15.56 -15.21
N GLN A 59 -8.77 -14.45 -15.80
CA GLN A 59 -8.09 -14.48 -17.09
C GLN A 59 -6.64 -14.91 -16.92
N GLU A 60 -6.13 -15.64 -17.92
CA GLU A 60 -4.73 -16.03 -17.96
C GLU A 60 -3.84 -14.79 -18.17
N ILE A 61 -2.82 -14.65 -17.32
CA ILE A 61 -1.77 -13.64 -17.46
C ILE A 61 -0.69 -14.24 -18.36
N THR A 62 -0.44 -13.62 -19.50
CA THR A 62 0.53 -14.17 -20.46
C THR A 62 1.97 -13.91 -20.02
N GLU A 63 2.92 -14.70 -20.54
CA GLU A 63 4.35 -14.47 -20.26
C GLU A 63 4.81 -13.07 -20.69
N GLU A 64 4.28 -12.55 -21.81
CA GLU A 64 4.58 -11.20 -22.30
C GLU A 64 4.15 -10.12 -21.30
N GLU A 65 2.98 -10.30 -20.65
CA GLU A 65 2.48 -9.38 -19.64
C GLU A 65 3.29 -9.44 -18.35
N VAL A 66 3.74 -10.64 -17.97
CA VAL A 66 4.65 -10.83 -16.83
C VAL A 66 5.98 -10.15 -17.10
N GLU A 67 6.57 -10.34 -18.29
CA GLU A 67 7.85 -9.70 -18.67
C GLU A 67 7.72 -8.19 -18.73
N LYS A 68 6.62 -7.66 -19.31
CA LYS A 68 6.33 -6.22 -19.29
C LYS A 68 6.24 -5.69 -17.86
N ALA A 69 5.55 -6.39 -16.97
CA ALA A 69 5.41 -5.98 -15.58
C ALA A 69 6.75 -5.98 -14.84
N LYS A 70 7.60 -6.99 -15.05
CA LYS A 70 8.96 -7.02 -14.49
C LYS A 70 9.79 -5.83 -14.97
N GLY A 71 9.78 -5.54 -16.28
CA GLY A 71 10.51 -4.41 -16.82
C GLY A 71 10.08 -3.07 -16.24
N VAL A 72 8.76 -2.88 -16.05
CA VAL A 72 8.23 -1.66 -15.42
C VAL A 72 8.62 -1.56 -13.94
N VAL A 73 8.61 -2.68 -13.21
CA VAL A 73 9.08 -2.74 -11.81
C VAL A 73 10.56 -2.38 -11.72
N GLU A 74 11.41 -2.94 -12.59
CA GLU A 74 12.85 -2.65 -12.60
C GLU A 74 13.14 -1.18 -12.87
N LEU A 75 12.46 -0.58 -13.87
CA LEU A 75 12.61 0.84 -14.19
C LEU A 75 12.25 1.74 -13.01
N VAL A 76 11.14 1.41 -12.34
CA VAL A 76 10.68 2.15 -11.15
C VAL A 76 11.65 2.00 -9.98
N GLN A 77 12.19 0.79 -9.76
CA GLN A 77 13.17 0.56 -8.70
C GLN A 77 14.50 1.30 -8.94
N GLN A 78 14.89 1.49 -10.21
CA GLN A 78 16.08 2.26 -10.57
C GLN A 78 15.89 3.77 -10.40
N HIS A 79 14.65 4.28 -10.45
CA HIS A 79 14.39 5.70 -10.26
C HIS A 79 14.38 6.06 -8.75
N PRO A 80 15.30 6.89 -8.26
CA PRO A 80 15.47 7.12 -6.82
C PRO A 80 14.22 7.70 -6.15
N ASP A 81 13.52 8.62 -6.83
CA ASP A 81 12.32 9.23 -6.26
C ASP A 81 11.12 8.29 -6.20
N ILE A 82 10.98 7.38 -7.19
CA ILE A 82 9.88 6.43 -7.20
C ILE A 82 10.18 5.27 -6.23
N SER A 83 11.44 4.82 -6.18
CA SER A 83 11.91 3.87 -5.17
C SER A 83 11.66 4.40 -3.76
N LYS A 84 11.95 5.68 -3.51
CA LYS A 84 11.65 6.33 -2.22
C LYS A 84 10.15 6.40 -1.94
N LEU A 85 9.34 6.74 -2.93
CA LEU A 85 7.88 6.70 -2.81
C LEU A 85 7.38 5.31 -2.38
N MET A 86 7.88 4.24 -3.01
CA MET A 86 7.50 2.87 -2.66
C MET A 86 7.95 2.47 -1.24
N GLU A 87 9.14 2.89 -0.82
CA GLU A 87 9.64 2.65 0.54
C GLU A 87 8.74 3.31 1.60
N GLU A 88 8.37 4.59 1.39
CA GLU A 88 7.47 5.30 2.31
C GLU A 88 6.06 4.69 2.31
N GLU A 89 5.57 4.22 1.15
CA GLU A 89 4.28 3.53 1.04
C GLU A 89 4.30 2.22 1.84
N GLN A 90 5.38 1.45 1.74
CA GLN A 90 5.57 0.22 2.52
C GLN A 90 5.61 0.51 4.03
N ARG A 91 6.31 1.57 4.44
CA ARG A 91 6.41 1.97 5.85
C ARG A 91 5.04 2.32 6.42
N LEU A 92 4.24 3.11 5.69
CA LEU A 92 2.87 3.40 6.09
C LEU A 92 2.00 2.13 6.13
N ASN A 93 2.17 1.22 5.17
CA ASN A 93 1.45 -0.05 5.14
C ASN A 93 1.70 -0.90 6.40
N VAL A 94 2.95 -0.97 6.87
CA VAL A 94 3.28 -1.67 8.13
C VAL A 94 2.51 -1.07 9.30
N VAL A 95 2.52 0.26 9.44
CA VAL A 95 1.77 0.95 10.51
C VAL A 95 0.28 0.66 10.42
N ILE A 96 -0.31 0.73 9.22
CA ILE A 96 -1.73 0.44 9.01
C ILE A 96 -2.05 -1.02 9.38
N ASN A 97 -1.19 -1.98 9.03
CA ASN A 97 -1.39 -3.38 9.40
C ASN A 97 -1.33 -3.59 10.91
N ASP A 98 -0.39 -2.96 11.59
CA ASP A 98 -0.26 -3.09 13.05
C ASP A 98 -1.46 -2.46 13.77
N VAL A 99 -1.93 -1.30 13.29
CA VAL A 99 -3.19 -0.71 13.75
C VAL A 99 -4.39 -1.63 13.46
N SER A 100 -4.44 -2.25 12.28
CA SER A 100 -5.52 -3.17 11.91
C SER A 100 -5.59 -4.37 12.86
N LYS A 101 -4.43 -4.96 13.22
CA LYS A 101 -4.37 -6.03 14.23
C LYS A 101 -4.92 -5.59 15.59
N ILE A 102 -4.62 -4.35 16.01
CA ILE A 102 -5.16 -3.81 17.27
C ILE A 102 -6.70 -3.69 17.19
N ILE A 103 -7.23 -3.23 16.06
CA ILE A 103 -8.67 -3.10 15.82
C ILE A 103 -9.36 -4.46 15.80
N THR A 104 -8.72 -5.50 15.24
CA THR A 104 -9.29 -6.85 15.15
C THR A 104 -9.08 -7.69 16.40
N LYS A 105 -8.20 -7.28 17.32
CA LYS A 105 -7.89 -8.02 18.54
C LYS A 105 -9.12 -8.46 19.37
N PRO A 106 -10.17 -7.65 19.58
CA PRO A 106 -11.36 -8.12 20.30
C PRO A 106 -12.08 -9.28 19.61
N LEU A 107 -12.04 -9.35 18.28
CA LEU A 107 -12.56 -10.49 17.53
C LEU A 107 -11.64 -11.70 17.67
N GLU A 108 -10.33 -11.50 17.61
CA GLU A 108 -9.35 -12.55 17.87
C GLU A 108 -9.45 -13.10 19.30
N GLU A 109 -9.79 -12.29 20.30
CA GLU A 109 -9.99 -12.78 21.67
C GLU A 109 -11.28 -13.61 21.82
N LEU A 110 -12.32 -13.31 21.03
CA LEU A 110 -13.58 -14.04 21.04
C LEU A 110 -13.54 -15.34 20.23
N TYR A 111 -12.79 -15.36 19.13
CA TYR A 111 -12.72 -16.48 18.18
C TYR A 111 -11.35 -17.16 18.13
N GLY A 112 -10.35 -16.63 18.83
CA GLY A 112 -9.02 -17.20 18.96
C GLY A 112 -9.05 -18.40 19.89
N ASN A 113 -8.72 -19.56 19.33
CA ASN A 113 -8.72 -20.84 20.02
C ASN A 113 -7.98 -20.79 21.39
N PRO A 114 -8.56 -21.36 22.46
CA PRO A 114 -7.85 -21.63 23.72
C PRO A 114 -6.72 -22.69 23.61
N ASP A 115 -6.51 -23.30 22.43
CA ASP A 115 -5.63 -24.47 22.23
C ASP A 115 -4.21 -24.15 21.68
N GLN A 116 -3.77 -22.89 21.66
CA GLN A 116 -2.37 -22.55 21.32
C GLN A 116 -1.48 -22.28 22.55
N GLN A 117 -1.75 -22.99 23.64
CA GLN A 117 -0.72 -23.30 24.64
C GLN A 117 -0.19 -24.72 24.38
N GLN A 118 0.81 -24.84 23.51
CA GLN A 118 1.77 -25.94 23.54
C GLN A 118 3.18 -25.37 23.55
#